data_AF-A0A7S3U4M8-F1
#
_entry.id   AF-A0A7S3U4M8-F1
#
_cell.length_a   1.000
_cell.length_b   1.000
_cell.length_c   1.000
_cell.angle_alpha   90.00
_cell.angle_beta   90.00
_cell.angle_gamma   90.00
#
_symmetry.space_group_name_H-M   'P 1'
#
loop_
_entity.id
_entity.type
_entity.pdbx_description
1 polymer ?
#
loop_
_entity_poly.entity_id
_entity_poly.type
_entity_poly.pdbx_seq_one_letter_code
_entity_poly.pdbx_strand_id
1 'polypeptide(L)'
;IEGVVRKPGDKMDVEEPETPSPFDPAAKLLESELECPSTRNPIPYCIATGRHVVVTDMCLCPSCGFPASFAVFTQQIESERVCQMCLQEVQVKDIIKMDPEDARAWCVKTVAKAAEKEKKQ
;
A
#
# COMPACT_ATOMS: atom_id res chain seq x y z
N ILE A 1 -16.62 8.71 -49.82
CA ILE A 1 -17.29 7.70 -48.97
C ILE A 1 -16.24 6.76 -48.38
N GLU A 2 -15.60 7.18 -47.30
CA GLU A 2 -14.69 6.38 -46.48
C GLU A 2 -14.83 6.99 -45.07
N GLY A 3 -15.21 6.33 -43.99
CA GLY A 3 -15.19 4.90 -43.70
C GLY A 3 -14.33 4.64 -42.47
N VAL A 4 -14.73 5.15 -41.29
CA VAL A 4 -14.51 4.59 -39.94
C VAL A 4 -14.95 5.63 -38.90
N VAL A 5 -16.19 5.46 -38.43
CA VAL A 5 -16.64 6.00 -37.15
C VAL A 5 -15.97 5.15 -36.09
N ARG A 6 -14.85 5.63 -35.54
CA ARG A 6 -14.30 5.06 -34.31
C ARG A 6 -15.32 5.34 -33.22
N LYS A 7 -16.14 4.33 -32.91
CA LYS A 7 -16.87 4.26 -31.64
C LYS A 7 -15.82 4.53 -30.55
N PRO A 8 -15.93 5.60 -29.74
CA PRO A 8 -15.23 5.58 -28.47
C PRO A 8 -15.88 4.41 -27.74
N GLY A 9 -15.19 3.26 -27.73
CA GLY A 9 -15.56 2.16 -26.86
C GLY A 9 -15.71 2.78 -25.49
N ASP A 10 -16.89 2.62 -24.90
CA ASP A 10 -17.12 2.74 -23.48
C ASP A 10 -15.83 2.32 -22.79
N LYS A 11 -15.09 3.32 -22.30
CA LYS A 11 -14.17 3.10 -21.20
C LYS A 11 -15.13 2.70 -20.10
N MET A 12 -15.41 1.40 -20.02
CA MET A 12 -15.86 0.78 -18.80
C MET A 12 -14.80 1.23 -17.82
N ASP A 13 -15.15 2.28 -17.09
CA ASP A 13 -14.40 2.77 -15.96
C ASP A 13 -14.24 1.52 -15.11
N VAL A 14 -13.05 0.92 -15.19
CA VAL A 14 -12.71 -0.21 -14.33
C VAL A 14 -12.64 0.47 -12.99
N GLU A 15 -13.78 0.50 -12.30
CA GLU A 15 -13.98 1.13 -11.01
C GLU A 15 -12.79 0.70 -10.15
N GLU A 16 -11.83 1.61 -10.01
CA GLU A 16 -10.59 1.32 -9.32
C GLU A 16 -11.02 0.92 -7.89
N PRO A 17 -10.55 -0.22 -7.37
CA PRO A 17 -11.02 -0.70 -6.09
C PRO A 17 -10.84 0.38 -5.03
N GLU A 18 -11.94 0.88 -4.48
CA GLU A 18 -11.89 1.87 -3.42
C GLU A 18 -11.61 1.14 -2.11
N THR A 19 -10.38 1.25 -1.61
CA THR A 19 -9.98 0.63 -0.36
C THR A 19 -9.96 1.66 0.78
N PRO A 20 -10.22 1.23 2.03
CA PRO A 20 -10.26 2.15 3.17
C PRO A 20 -8.87 2.66 3.54
N SER A 21 -8.80 3.93 3.93
CA SER A 21 -7.55 4.55 4.39
C SER A 21 -7.03 3.90 5.67
N PRO A 22 -5.71 3.76 5.82
CA PRO A 22 -5.12 3.29 7.07
C PRO A 22 -5.31 4.27 8.23
N PHE A 23 -5.64 5.54 7.96
CA PHE A 23 -5.91 6.55 8.99
C PHE A 23 -7.38 6.57 9.41
N ASP A 24 -8.26 6.52 8.41
CA ASP A 24 -9.71 6.67 8.54
C ASP A 24 -10.43 5.53 7.82
N PRO A 25 -11.03 4.57 8.54
CA PRO A 25 -11.76 3.47 7.92
C PRO A 25 -13.02 3.93 7.16
N ALA A 26 -13.53 5.13 7.45
CA ALA A 26 -14.65 5.73 6.75
C ALA A 26 -14.23 6.43 5.44
N ALA A 27 -12.95 6.76 5.28
CA ALA A 27 -12.42 7.37 4.07
C ALA A 27 -12.04 6.26 3.09
N LYS A 28 -12.80 6.14 2.00
CA LYS A 28 -12.45 5.29 0.86
C LYS A 28 -11.63 6.10 -0.13
N LEU A 29 -10.54 5.52 -0.61
CA LEU A 29 -9.67 6.13 -1.61
C LEU A 29 -9.26 5.05 -2.62
N LEU A 30 -8.88 5.50 -3.81
CA LEU A 30 -8.39 4.62 -4.86
C LEU A 30 -7.08 3.98 -4.40
N GLU A 31 -6.81 2.75 -4.85
CA GLU A 31 -5.54 2.07 -4.56
C GLU A 31 -4.30 2.87 -4.98
N SER A 32 -4.46 3.73 -6.00
CA SER A 32 -3.47 4.66 -6.54
C SER A 32 -3.22 5.88 -5.64
N GLU A 33 -4.16 6.22 -4.75
CA GLU A 33 -4.05 7.38 -3.87
C GLU A 33 -3.17 7.05 -2.66
N LEU A 34 -2.14 7.87 -2.48
CA LEU A 34 -1.17 7.78 -1.37
C LEU A 34 -1.32 8.94 -0.38
N GLU A 35 -2.42 9.67 -0.42
CA GLU A 35 -2.73 10.70 0.57
C GLU A 35 -4.11 10.46 1.14
N CYS A 36 -4.23 10.51 2.46
CA CYS A 36 -5.53 10.34 3.08
C CYS A 36 -6.38 11.60 2.86
N PRO A 37 -7.56 11.53 2.23
CA PRO A 37 -8.39 12.72 2.00
C PRO A 37 -8.92 13.34 3.30
N SER A 38 -9.09 12.54 4.36
CA SER A 38 -9.53 12.98 5.68
C SER A 38 -8.43 13.72 6.47
N THR A 39 -7.24 13.13 6.56
CA THR A 39 -6.14 13.64 7.41
C THR A 39 -5.05 14.40 6.65
N ARG A 40 -5.07 14.39 5.30
CA ARG A 40 -4.02 14.91 4.40
C ARG A 40 -2.62 14.39 4.72
N ASN A 41 -2.55 13.21 5.32
CA ASN A 41 -1.31 12.56 5.67
C ASN A 41 -0.87 11.64 4.52
N PRO A 42 0.43 11.63 4.16
CA PRO A 42 0.96 10.70 3.16
C PRO A 42 0.87 9.26 3.68
N ILE A 43 0.21 8.40 2.92
CA ILE A 43 0.04 6.99 3.22
C ILE A 43 1.23 6.20 2.66
N PRO A 44 1.88 5.34 3.47
CA PRO A 44 2.90 4.43 2.97
C PRO A 44 2.33 3.45 1.95
N TYR A 45 3.09 3.19 0.90
CA TYR A 45 2.77 2.20 -0.11
C TYR A 45 3.30 0.81 0.27
N CYS A 46 2.60 -0.21 -0.22
CA CYS A 46 2.96 -1.61 -0.13
C CYS A 46 4.10 -1.91 -1.10
N ILE A 47 5.21 -2.43 -0.60
CA ILE A 47 6.35 -2.81 -1.46
C ILE A 47 6.04 -3.97 -2.43
N ALA A 48 4.98 -4.74 -2.20
CA ALA A 48 4.61 -5.88 -3.05
C ALA A 48 3.64 -5.48 -4.17
N THR A 49 2.61 -4.67 -3.87
CA THR A 49 1.60 -4.24 -4.85
C THR A 49 1.88 -2.88 -5.47
N GLY A 50 2.71 -2.05 -4.83
CA GLY A 50 2.91 -0.64 -5.20
C GLY A 50 1.72 0.28 -4.88
N ARG A 51 0.72 -0.22 -4.15
CA ARG A 51 -0.53 0.50 -3.79
C ARG A 51 -0.51 0.89 -2.32
N HIS A 52 -1.43 1.73 -1.85
CA HIS A 52 -1.48 2.05 -0.43
C HIS A 52 -1.72 0.80 0.45
N VAL A 53 -1.18 0.80 1.67
CA VAL A 53 -1.37 -0.31 2.61
C VAL A 53 -2.73 -0.22 3.31
N VAL A 54 -3.35 -1.37 3.54
CA VAL A 54 -4.62 -1.49 4.27
C VAL A 54 -4.35 -2.07 5.65
N VAL A 55 -4.85 -1.41 6.71
CA VAL A 55 -4.62 -1.85 8.11
C VAL A 55 -5.10 -3.27 8.39
N THR A 56 -6.10 -3.74 7.66
CA THR A 56 -6.65 -5.09 7.84
C THR A 56 -5.72 -6.19 7.35
N ASP A 57 -4.78 -5.89 6.47
CA ASP A 57 -3.85 -6.85 5.88
C ASP A 57 -2.42 -6.29 5.80
N MET A 58 -2.04 -5.51 6.80
CA MET A 58 -0.72 -4.90 6.85
C MET A 58 0.29 -5.84 7.53
N CYS A 59 1.48 -5.94 6.97
CA CYS A 59 2.64 -6.56 7.59
C CYS A 59 3.89 -5.70 7.38
N LEU A 60 4.94 -6.00 8.12
CA LEU A 60 6.25 -5.39 7.93
C LEU A 60 7.24 -6.44 7.46
N CYS A 61 8.12 -6.06 6.55
CA CYS A 61 9.25 -6.91 6.18
C CYS A 61 10.18 -7.07 7.39
N PRO A 62 10.52 -8.30 7.83
CA PRO A 62 11.38 -8.53 8.99
C PRO A 62 12.82 -8.07 8.77
N SER A 63 13.24 -7.88 7.51
CA SER A 63 14.59 -7.43 7.17
C SER A 63 14.72 -5.90 7.16
N CYS A 64 13.84 -5.20 6.43
CA CYS A 64 13.96 -3.75 6.24
C CYS A 64 12.90 -2.93 6.99
N GLY A 65 11.90 -3.58 7.58
CA GLY A 65 10.80 -2.91 8.30
C GLY A 65 9.83 -2.14 7.39
N PHE A 66 9.85 -2.39 6.08
CA PHE A 66 8.94 -1.72 5.15
C PHE A 66 7.54 -2.34 5.19
N PRO A 67 6.49 -1.51 5.02
CA PRO A 67 5.12 -1.97 5.05
C PRO A 67 4.73 -2.65 3.74
N ALA A 68 4.00 -3.74 3.87
CA ALA A 68 3.50 -4.54 2.76
C ALA A 68 2.14 -5.16 3.10
N SER A 69 1.42 -5.63 2.09
CA SER A 69 0.20 -6.40 2.28
C SER A 69 0.56 -7.84 2.60
N PHE A 70 0.13 -8.37 3.73
CA PHE A 70 0.48 -9.71 4.20
C PHE A 70 0.18 -10.79 3.15
N ALA A 71 -1.01 -10.78 2.57
CA ALA A 71 -1.44 -11.76 1.58
C ALA A 71 -0.59 -11.74 0.30
N VAL A 72 -0.22 -10.55 -0.17
CA VAL A 72 0.55 -10.39 -1.42
C VAL A 72 2.04 -10.60 -1.17
N PHE A 73 2.57 -10.01 -0.09
CA PHE A 73 3.98 -10.13 0.28
C PHE A 73 4.34 -11.59 0.58
N THR A 74 3.47 -12.33 1.27
CA THR A 74 3.64 -13.77 1.50
C THR A 74 3.73 -14.55 0.19
N GLN A 75 2.80 -14.31 -0.75
CA GLN A 75 2.83 -14.96 -2.07
C GLN A 75 4.09 -14.61 -2.87
N GLN A 76 4.51 -13.35 -2.83
CA GLN A 76 5.74 -12.91 -3.49
C GLN A 76 6.97 -13.59 -2.90
N ILE A 77 7.09 -13.63 -1.58
CA ILE A 77 8.20 -14.30 -0.89
C ILE A 77 8.15 -15.81 -1.08
N GLU A 78 6.99 -16.43 -1.25
CA GLU A 78 6.89 -17.86 -1.55
C GLU A 78 7.56 -18.22 -2.89
N SER A 79 7.41 -17.35 -3.90
CA SER A 79 8.00 -17.54 -5.23
C SER A 79 9.44 -17.04 -5.33
N GLU A 80 9.73 -15.83 -4.85
CA GLU A 80 11.02 -15.15 -5.02
C GLU A 80 11.97 -15.36 -3.84
N ARG A 81 11.45 -15.62 -2.63
CA ARG A 81 12.19 -15.76 -1.36
C ARG A 81 13.08 -14.58 -0.97
N VAL A 82 12.96 -13.47 -1.69
CA VAL A 82 13.76 -12.26 -1.50
C VAL A 82 12.84 -11.05 -1.47
N CYS A 83 13.11 -10.14 -0.55
CA CYS A 83 12.39 -8.87 -0.49
C CYS A 83 12.84 -7.96 -1.65
N GLN A 84 11.91 -7.52 -2.48
CA GLN A 84 12.19 -6.63 -3.62
C GLN A 84 12.71 -5.23 -3.22
N MET A 85 12.54 -4.82 -1.95
CA MET A 85 12.97 -3.50 -1.48
C MET A 85 14.41 -3.50 -0.93
N CYS A 86 14.80 -4.55 -0.19
CA CYS A 86 16.14 -4.64 0.44
C CYS A 86 17.02 -5.76 -0.12
N LEU A 87 16.51 -6.58 -1.03
CA LEU A 87 17.20 -7.72 -1.64
C LEU A 87 17.73 -8.73 -0.62
N GLN A 88 17.07 -8.83 0.54
CA GLN A 88 17.41 -9.80 1.58
C GLN A 88 16.47 -11.00 1.52
N GLU A 89 17.01 -12.17 1.83
CA GLU A 89 16.23 -13.40 1.94
C GLU A 89 15.29 -13.30 3.14
N VAL A 90 13.99 -13.42 2.86
CA VAL A 90 12.92 -13.37 3.87
C VAL A 90 12.15 -14.67 3.75
N GLN A 91 11.73 -15.24 4.88
CA GLN A 91 10.88 -16.42 4.86
C GLN A 91 9.46 -16.02 5.20
N VAL A 92 8.50 -16.69 4.57
CA VAL A 92 7.06 -16.47 4.83
C VAL A 92 6.72 -16.60 6.31
N LYS A 93 7.36 -17.54 7.01
CA LYS A 93 7.18 -17.77 8.45
C LYS A 93 7.58 -16.58 9.34
N ASP A 94 8.49 -15.72 8.87
CA ASP A 94 8.97 -14.55 9.61
C ASP A 94 8.10 -13.32 9.35
N ILE A 95 7.20 -13.40 8.36
CA ILE A 95 6.23 -12.35 8.06
C ILE A 95 5.09 -12.48 9.06
N ILE A 96 4.92 -11.46 9.88
CA ILE A 96 3.84 -11.40 10.88
C ILE A 96 2.83 -10.35 10.42
N LYS A 97 1.57 -10.77 10.31
CA LYS A 97 0.45 -9.85 10.09
C LYS A 97 0.27 -8.99 11.34
N MET A 98 0.27 -7.68 11.17
CA MET A 98 0.01 -6.75 12.26
C MET A 98 -1.48 -6.65 12.52
N ASP A 99 -1.84 -6.43 13.79
CA ASP A 99 -3.18 -6.06 14.18
C ASP A 99 -3.57 -4.71 13.56
N PRO A 100 -4.84 -4.51 13.17
CA PRO A 100 -5.29 -3.28 12.51
C PRO A 100 -5.09 -2.03 13.38
N GLU A 101 -5.12 -2.18 14.70
CA GLU A 101 -4.88 -1.09 15.65
C GLU A 101 -3.40 -0.67 15.65
N ASP A 102 -2.48 -1.64 15.71
CA ASP A 102 -1.04 -1.40 15.66
C ASP A 102 -0.57 -0.91 14.29
N ALA A 103 -1.14 -1.46 13.22
CA ALA A 103 -0.91 -1.03 11.84
C ALA A 103 -1.25 0.46 11.65
N ARG A 104 -2.41 0.88 12.16
CA ARG A 104 -2.84 2.28 12.14
C ARG A 104 -1.91 3.17 12.96
N ALA A 105 -1.54 2.72 14.17
CA ALA A 105 -0.59 3.45 15.02
C ALA A 105 0.78 3.58 14.35
N TRP A 106 1.26 2.54 13.66
CA TRP A 106 2.51 2.58 12.90
C TRP A 106 2.44 3.59 11.76
N CYS A 107 1.34 3.61 11.01
CA CYS A 107 1.13 4.53 9.90
C CYS A 107 1.20 6.00 10.37
N VAL A 108 0.50 6.34 11.45
CA VAL A 108 0.55 7.68 12.09
C VAL A 108 1.96 8.03 12.56
N LYS A 109 2.65 7.10 13.21
CA LYS A 109 4.03 7.32 13.67
C LYS A 109 4.98 7.55 12.51
N THR A 110 4.84 6.82 11.40
CA THR A 110 5.70 6.95 10.22
C THR A 110 5.50 8.31 9.56
N VAL A 111 4.26 8.78 9.42
CA VAL A 111 3.99 10.12 8.88
C VAL A 111 4.52 11.22 9.79
N ALA A 112 4.27 11.13 11.09
CA ALA A 112 4.79 12.10 12.05
C ALA A 112 6.32 12.21 11.96
N LYS A 113 7.01 11.05 11.90
CA LYS A 113 8.47 11.00 11.73
C LYS A 113 8.94 11.54 10.38
N ALA A 114 8.19 11.30 9.31
CA ALA A 114 8.51 11.84 7.99
C ALA A 114 8.40 13.38 7.98
N ALA A 115 7.34 13.94 8.56
CA ALA A 115 7.14 15.38 8.70
C ALA A 115 8.23 16.06 9.55
N GLU A 116 8.74 15.38 10.58
CA GLU A 116 9.87 15.88 11.39
C GLU A 116 11.20 15.87 10.63
N LYS A 117 11.45 14.86 9.78
CA LYS A 117 12.67 14.79 8.96
C LYS A 117 12.70 15.88 7.90
N GLU A 118 11.56 16.21 7.30
CA GLU A 118 11.47 17.25 6.26
C GLU A 118 11.75 18.66 6.80
N LYS A 119 11.42 18.94 8.07
CA LYS A 119 11.77 20.21 8.73
C LYS A 119 13.26 20.36 9.08
N LYS A 120 14.04 19.29 8.98
CA LYS A 120 15.45 19.26 9.36
C LYS A 120 16.40 19.26 8.16
N GLN A 121 15.88 19.45 6.95
CA GLN A 121 16.65 19.48 5.71
C GLN A 121 16.82 20.92 5.18
#